data_AF-M2BRR4-F1
#
_entry.id   AF-M2BRR4-F1
#
_cell.length_a   1.000
_cell.length_b   1.000
_cell.length_c   1.000
_cell.angle_alpha   90.00
_cell.angle_beta   90.00
_cell.angle_gamma   90.00
#
_symmetry.space_group_name_H-M   'P 1'
#
loop_
_entity.id
_entity.type
_entity.pdbx_description
1 polymer ?
#
loop_
_entity_poly.entity_id
_entity_poly.type
_entity_poly.pdbx_seq_one_letter_code
_entity_poly.pdbx_strand_id
1 'polypeptide(L)'
;MYLDKAAAMELVDGDMEIYMSLLETFIEAYEKDEAEIDRLNVLLGASAEAVLSDDVLRESVRKTAHKIKGSSYTVGANILGDSAKNIEKFLVEPSNIKSPANIELLDGFLAKFKENYGNTLKEIKAVIA
;
A
#
# COMPACT_ATOMS: atom_id res chain seq x y z
N MET A 1 -14.58 -8.11 -0.32
CA MET A 1 -13.62 -8.64 -1.30
C MET A 1 -12.59 -7.56 -1.50
N TYR A 2 -11.32 -7.87 -1.27
CA TYR A 2 -10.18 -6.96 -1.37
C TYR A 2 -9.55 -6.98 -2.75
N LEU A 3 -9.83 -8.01 -3.56
CA LEU A 3 -9.44 -8.08 -4.96
C LEU A 3 -10.66 -7.87 -5.86
N ASP A 4 -10.65 -6.81 -6.65
CA ASP A 4 -11.56 -6.65 -7.77
C ASP A 4 -11.00 -7.38 -8.99
N LYS A 5 -11.26 -8.70 -9.05
CA LYS A 5 -10.80 -9.54 -10.16
C LYS A 5 -11.32 -9.01 -11.50
N ALA A 6 -12.55 -8.51 -11.58
CA ALA A 6 -13.09 -8.04 -12.85
C ALA A 6 -12.29 -6.86 -13.39
N ALA A 7 -12.00 -5.87 -12.53
CA ALA A 7 -11.15 -4.74 -12.89
C ALA A 7 -9.71 -5.18 -13.25
N ALA A 8 -9.12 -6.11 -12.50
CA ALA A 8 -7.78 -6.61 -12.80
C ALA A 8 -7.73 -7.36 -14.14
N MET A 9 -8.75 -8.16 -14.44
CA MET A 9 -8.85 -8.90 -15.71
C MET A 9 -9.00 -7.95 -16.91
N GLU A 10 -9.63 -6.79 -16.75
CA GLU A 10 -9.69 -5.77 -17.81
C GLU A 10 -8.30 -5.21 -18.13
N LEU A 11 -7.42 -5.03 -17.13
CA LEU A 11 -6.06 -4.53 -17.32
C LEU A 11 -5.15 -5.50 -18.08
N VAL A 12 -5.50 -6.78 -18.12
CA VAL A 12 -4.72 -7.84 -18.77
C VAL A 12 -5.48 -8.45 -19.96
N ASP A 13 -6.44 -7.73 -20.54
CA ASP A 13 -7.22 -8.16 -21.71
C ASP A 13 -7.90 -9.54 -21.54
N GLY A 14 -8.29 -9.87 -20.31
CA GLY A 14 -8.93 -11.16 -19.99
C GLY A 14 -7.96 -12.34 -19.83
N ASP A 15 -6.64 -12.10 -19.85
CA ASP A 15 -5.63 -13.14 -19.69
C ASP A 15 -5.46 -13.56 -18.23
N MET A 16 -5.90 -14.77 -17.91
CA MET A 16 -5.83 -15.32 -16.55
C MET A 16 -4.40 -15.67 -16.14
N GLU A 17 -3.54 -16.08 -17.06
CA GLU A 17 -2.15 -16.44 -16.76
C GLU A 17 -1.37 -15.19 -16.37
N ILE A 18 -1.54 -14.10 -17.11
CA ILE A 18 -0.95 -12.80 -16.76
C ILE A 18 -1.49 -12.32 -15.42
N TYR A 19 -2.79 -12.41 -15.17
CA TYR A 19 -3.35 -12.01 -13.87
C TYR A 19 -2.74 -12.80 -12.70
N MET A 20 -2.62 -14.12 -12.82
CA MET A 20 -2.00 -14.95 -11.78
C MET A 20 -0.52 -14.57 -11.57
N SER A 21 0.22 -14.33 -12.65
CA SER A 21 1.62 -13.88 -12.58
C SER A 21 1.76 -12.52 -11.86
N LEU A 22 0.81 -11.60 -12.04
CA LEU A 22 0.80 -10.33 -11.31
C LEU A 22 0.53 -10.53 -9.80
N LEU A 23 -0.37 -11.45 -9.43
CA LEU A 23 -0.60 -11.81 -8.02
C LEU A 23 0.64 -12.42 -7.38
N GLU A 24 1.30 -13.35 -8.08
CA GLU A 24 2.55 -13.96 -7.63
C GLU A 24 3.64 -12.91 -7.48
N THR A 25 3.85 -12.06 -8.49
CA THR A 25 4.84 -10.96 -8.45
C THR A 25 4.59 -10.02 -7.27
N PHE A 26 3.32 -9.73 -6.95
CA PHE A 26 2.98 -8.94 -5.77
C PHE A 26 3.42 -9.63 -4.47
N ILE A 27 3.16 -10.92 -4.31
CA ILE A 27 3.62 -11.69 -3.13
C ILE A 27 5.14 -11.76 -3.08
N GLU A 28 5.81 -11.98 -4.20
CA GLU A 28 7.27 -12.01 -4.25
C GLU A 28 7.89 -10.68 -3.80
N ALA A 29 7.36 -9.57 -4.30
CA ALA A 29 7.82 -8.25 -3.90
C ALA A 29 7.62 -7.98 -2.41
N TYR A 30 6.48 -8.36 -1.81
CA TYR A 30 6.16 -7.93 -0.43
C TYR A 30 6.30 -9.01 0.64
N GLU A 31 6.68 -10.25 0.27
CA GLU A 31 6.95 -11.35 1.21
C GLU A 31 8.27 -12.10 0.96
N LYS A 32 8.96 -11.88 -0.17
CA LYS A 32 10.25 -12.54 -0.45
C LYS A 32 11.42 -11.60 -0.72
N ASP A 33 11.20 -10.43 -1.33
CA ASP A 33 12.26 -9.44 -1.56
C ASP A 33 12.57 -8.67 -0.26
N GLU A 34 13.70 -8.99 0.38
CA GLU A 34 14.13 -8.38 1.66
C GLU A 34 14.15 -6.85 1.61
N ALA A 35 14.61 -6.26 0.50
CA ALA A 35 14.74 -4.81 0.41
C ALA A 35 13.36 -4.12 0.31
N GLU A 36 12.41 -4.74 -0.39
CA GLU A 36 11.03 -4.27 -0.42
C GLU A 36 10.30 -4.50 0.90
N ILE A 37 10.52 -5.64 1.54
CA ILE A 37 9.99 -5.96 2.87
C ILE A 37 10.46 -4.91 3.88
N ASP A 38 11.73 -4.54 3.88
CA ASP A 38 12.25 -3.51 4.78
C ASP A 38 11.58 -2.15 4.54
N ARG A 39 11.47 -1.74 3.26
CA ARG A 39 10.75 -0.51 2.89
C ARG A 39 9.30 -0.52 3.34
N LEU A 40 8.62 -1.64 3.16
CA LEU A 40 7.23 -1.82 3.55
C LEU A 40 7.07 -1.83 5.07
N ASN A 41 7.98 -2.46 5.80
CA ASN A 41 7.97 -2.50 7.26
C ASN A 41 8.10 -1.11 7.87
N VAL A 42 8.88 -0.21 7.25
CA VAL A 42 8.91 1.21 7.63
C VAL A 42 7.53 1.85 7.54
N LEU A 43 6.78 1.60 6.46
CA LEU A 43 5.42 2.10 6.31
C LEU A 43 4.43 1.44 7.29
N LEU A 44 4.51 0.12 7.48
CA LEU A 44 3.62 -0.64 8.39
C LEU A 44 3.85 -0.35 9.87
N GLY A 45 5.06 0.09 10.22
CA GLY A 45 5.49 0.44 11.57
C GLY A 45 5.52 1.95 11.85
N ALA A 46 5.23 2.78 10.86
CA ALA A 46 5.24 4.23 11.02
C ALA A 46 4.17 4.71 12.01
N SER A 47 4.50 5.73 12.79
CA SER A 47 3.53 6.56 13.52
C SER A 47 3.48 7.96 12.92
N ALA A 48 2.32 8.61 12.95
CA ALA A 48 2.17 9.94 12.38
C ALA A 48 3.09 10.95 13.04
N GLU A 49 3.27 10.87 14.36
CA GLU A 49 4.16 11.74 15.13
C GLU A 49 5.60 11.69 14.60
N ALA A 50 6.14 10.49 14.37
CA ALA A 50 7.50 10.33 13.84
C ALA A 50 7.59 10.81 12.39
N VAL A 51 6.63 10.40 11.55
CA VAL A 51 6.57 10.78 10.13
C VAL A 51 6.47 12.30 9.93
N LEU A 52 5.74 12.99 10.79
CA LEU A 52 5.58 14.45 10.72
C LEU A 52 6.72 15.22 11.39
N SER A 53 7.64 14.54 12.07
CA SER A 53 8.79 15.16 12.76
C SER A 53 10.13 14.95 12.04
N ASP A 54 10.19 14.08 11.04
CA ASP A 54 11.42 13.70 10.32
C ASP A 54 11.17 13.66 8.81
N ASP A 55 11.78 14.59 8.07
CA ASP A 55 11.62 14.71 6.62
C ASP A 55 12.15 13.49 5.84
N VAL A 56 13.18 12.81 6.36
CA VAL A 56 13.72 11.60 5.74
C VAL A 56 12.74 10.45 5.89
N LEU A 57 12.17 10.28 7.08
CA LEU A 57 11.12 9.29 7.31
C LEU A 57 9.85 9.62 6.51
N ARG A 58 9.45 10.90 6.48
CA ARG A 58 8.32 11.39 5.67
C ARG A 58 8.47 10.98 4.22
N GLU A 59 9.63 11.24 3.63
CA GLU A 59 9.89 10.92 2.23
C GLU A 59 9.97 9.41 1.99
N SER A 60 10.56 8.65 2.91
CA SER A 60 10.60 7.18 2.85
C SER A 60 9.20 6.57 2.82
N VAL A 61 8.34 6.95 3.77
CA VAL A 61 6.94 6.49 3.87
C VAL A 61 6.15 6.89 2.63
N ARG A 62 6.31 8.13 2.14
CA ARG A 62 5.63 8.62 0.93
C ARG A 62 6.02 7.80 -0.31
N LYS A 63 7.32 7.53 -0.51
CA LYS A 63 7.80 6.72 -1.65
C LYS A 63 7.30 5.29 -1.59
N THR A 64 7.34 4.66 -0.43
CA THR A 64 6.79 3.30 -0.25
C THR A 64 5.29 3.27 -0.52
N ALA A 65 4.53 4.24 0.00
CA ALA A 65 3.10 4.36 -0.27
C ALA A 65 2.80 4.56 -1.77
N HIS A 66 3.57 5.40 -2.47
CA HIS A 66 3.46 5.58 -3.92
C HIS A 66 3.67 4.27 -4.69
N LYS A 67 4.70 3.50 -4.31
CA LYS A 67 5.04 2.25 -4.98
C LYS A 67 3.94 1.20 -4.78
N ILE A 68 3.56 0.92 -3.54
CA ILE A 68 2.54 -0.10 -3.26
C ILE A 68 1.17 0.30 -3.79
N LYS A 69 0.84 1.60 -3.84
CA LYS A 69 -0.35 2.10 -4.54
C LYS A 69 -0.38 1.60 -5.99
N GLY A 70 0.72 1.79 -6.73
CA GLY A 70 0.85 1.31 -8.11
C GLY A 70 0.65 -0.19 -8.22
N SER A 71 1.41 -0.97 -7.44
CA SER A 71 1.30 -2.44 -7.43
C SER A 71 -0.09 -2.94 -7.02
N SER A 72 -0.79 -2.22 -6.15
CA SER A 72 -2.12 -2.61 -5.70
C SER A 72 -3.16 -2.49 -6.82
N TYR A 73 -3.12 -1.41 -7.58
CA TYR A 73 -4.06 -1.21 -8.68
C TYR A 73 -3.84 -2.22 -9.82
N THR A 74 -2.59 -2.66 -10.07
CA THR A 74 -2.32 -3.67 -11.11
C THR A 74 -2.89 -5.04 -10.80
N VAL A 75 -3.11 -5.36 -9.52
CA VAL A 75 -3.71 -6.64 -9.08
C VAL A 75 -5.19 -6.51 -8.70
N GLY A 76 -5.81 -5.36 -8.96
CA GLY A 76 -7.20 -5.09 -8.57
C GLY A 76 -7.42 -4.91 -7.06
N ALA A 77 -6.35 -4.72 -6.27
CA ALA A 77 -6.42 -4.43 -4.84
C ALA A 77 -6.77 -2.95 -4.57
N ASN A 78 -7.88 -2.49 -5.14
CA ASN A 78 -8.26 -1.07 -5.16
C ASN A 78 -8.37 -0.45 -3.76
N ILE A 79 -8.89 -1.20 -2.79
CA ILE A 79 -9.01 -0.75 -1.39
C ILE A 79 -7.62 -0.47 -0.78
N LEU A 80 -6.64 -1.34 -1.04
CA LEU A 80 -5.26 -1.14 -0.59
C LEU A 80 -4.63 0.05 -1.33
N GLY A 81 -4.80 0.11 -2.65
CA GLY A 81 -4.30 1.21 -3.48
C GLY A 81 -4.81 2.57 -3.01
N ASP A 82 -6.10 2.68 -2.71
CA ASP A 82 -6.71 3.92 -2.20
C ASP A 82 -6.20 4.29 -0.80
N SER A 83 -6.00 3.32 0.08
CA SER A 83 -5.41 3.59 1.39
C SER A 83 -3.97 4.11 1.29
N ALA A 84 -3.15 3.53 0.40
CA ALA A 84 -1.79 4.00 0.13
C ALA A 84 -1.78 5.40 -0.51
N LYS A 85 -2.71 5.66 -1.44
CA LYS A 85 -2.91 6.97 -2.06
C LYS A 85 -3.28 8.06 -1.05
N ASN A 86 -4.08 7.75 -0.03
CA ASN A 86 -4.43 8.72 1.02
C ASN A 86 -3.19 9.14 1.83
N ILE A 87 -2.35 8.16 2.19
CA ILE A 87 -1.06 8.43 2.87
C ILE A 87 -0.17 9.28 1.96
N GLU A 88 0.05 8.86 0.72
CA GLU A 88 0.89 9.59 -0.23
C GLU A 88 0.43 11.04 -0.42
N LYS A 89 -0.87 11.25 -0.70
CA LYS A 89 -1.44 12.59 -0.88
C LYS A 89 -1.26 13.46 0.36
N PHE A 90 -1.51 12.88 1.53
CA PHE A 90 -1.34 13.60 2.79
C PHE A 90 0.12 14.06 2.98
N LEU A 91 1.10 13.21 2.64
CA LEU A 91 2.52 13.52 2.79
C LEU A 91 3.09 14.43 1.69
N VAL A 92 2.41 14.55 0.54
CA VAL A 92 2.77 15.53 -0.51
C VAL A 92 2.31 16.94 -0.16
N GLU A 93 1.18 17.08 0.53
CA GLU A 93 0.59 18.39 0.85
C GLU A 93 1.45 19.18 1.85
N PRO A 94 2.04 20.33 1.45
CA PRO A 94 2.92 21.10 2.33
C PRO A 94 2.25 21.65 3.58
N SER A 95 0.92 21.88 3.55
CA SER A 95 0.19 22.34 4.73
C SER A 95 0.02 21.26 5.81
N ASN A 96 0.28 19.99 5.48
CA ASN A 96 0.18 18.87 6.42
C ASN A 96 1.44 18.75 7.27
N ILE A 97 1.62 19.76 8.12
CA ILE A 97 2.68 19.86 9.13
C ILE A 97 2.28 19.13 10.42
N LYS A 98 3.24 18.96 11.33
CA LYS A 98 2.98 18.40 12.66
C LYS A 98 1.97 19.24 13.44
N SER A 99 0.79 18.69 13.66
CA SER A 99 -0.27 19.25 14.51
C SER A 99 -1.14 18.11 15.06
N PRO A 100 -1.85 18.30 16.19
CA PRO A 100 -2.71 17.25 16.75
C PRO A 100 -3.71 16.67 15.74
N ALA A 101 -4.36 17.53 14.94
CA ALA A 101 -5.32 17.10 13.92
C ALA A 101 -4.67 16.30 12.78
N ASN A 102 -3.48 16.72 12.33
CA ASN A 102 -2.75 16.03 11.26
C ASN A 102 -2.16 14.69 11.74
N ILE A 103 -1.76 14.61 13.01
CA ILE A 103 -1.31 13.37 13.64
C ILE A 103 -2.46 12.37 13.67
N GLU A 104 -3.62 12.76 14.20
CA GLU A 104 -4.80 11.90 14.29
C GLU A 104 -5.25 11.41 12.89
N LEU A 105 -5.28 12.30 11.90
CA LEU A 105 -5.67 11.96 10.54
C LEU A 105 -4.70 10.97 9.89
N LEU A 106 -3.39 11.22 9.98
CA LEU A 106 -2.39 10.33 9.40
C LEU A 106 -2.32 8.98 10.12
N ASP A 107 -2.47 8.95 11.45
CA ASP A 107 -2.54 7.69 12.19
C ASP A 107 -3.76 6.86 11.73
N GLY A 108 -4.90 7.50 11.48
CA GLY A 108 -6.06 6.86 10.88
C GLY A 108 -5.76 6.24 9.50
N PHE A 109 -5.04 6.97 8.63
CA PHE A 109 -4.63 6.45 7.33
C PHE A 109 -3.64 5.28 7.44
N LEU A 110 -2.63 5.38 8.30
CA LEU A 110 -1.64 4.32 8.54
C LEU A 110 -2.29 3.05 9.09
N ALA A 111 -3.18 3.19 10.07
CA ALA A 111 -3.93 2.06 10.64
C ALA A 111 -4.80 1.39 9.57
N LYS A 112 -5.51 2.17 8.76
CA LYS A 112 -6.38 1.62 7.71
C LYS A 112 -5.58 0.92 6.62
N PHE A 113 -4.45 1.49 6.21
CA PHE A 113 -3.53 0.85 5.27
C PHE A 113 -3.04 -0.50 5.81
N LYS A 114 -2.60 -0.56 7.07
CA LYS A 114 -2.13 -1.80 7.70
C LYS A 114 -3.19 -2.89 7.74
N GLU A 115 -4.43 -2.54 8.09
CA GLU A 115 -5.58 -3.46 8.06
C GLU A 115 -5.82 -3.98 6.63
N ASN A 116 -5.91 -3.07 5.66
CA ASN A 116 -6.19 -3.41 4.27
C ASN A 116 -5.08 -4.28 3.68
N TYR A 117 -3.81 -3.98 3.96
CA TYR A 117 -2.67 -4.76 3.50
C TYR A 117 -2.76 -6.21 3.96
N GLY A 118 -3.00 -6.42 5.27
CA GLY A 118 -3.12 -7.76 5.83
C GLY A 118 -4.29 -8.56 5.24
N ASN A 119 -5.43 -7.90 4.96
CA ASN A 119 -6.58 -8.57 4.37
C ASN A 119 -6.40 -8.85 2.88
N THR A 120 -5.79 -7.92 2.12
CA THR A 120 -5.41 -8.15 0.72
C THR A 120 -4.47 -9.33 0.59
N LEU A 121 -3.41 -9.43 1.42
CA LEU A 121 -2.49 -10.56 1.37
C LEU A 121 -3.19 -11.91 1.62
N LYS A 122 -4.08 -11.98 2.61
CA LYS A 122 -4.86 -13.20 2.88
C LYS A 122 -5.69 -13.61 1.68
N GLU A 123 -6.32 -12.65 1.01
CA GLU A 123 -7.15 -12.91 -0.16
C GLU A 123 -6.32 -13.35 -1.37
N ILE A 124 -5.19 -12.69 -1.65
CA ILE A 124 -4.26 -13.10 -2.72
C ILE A 124 -3.79 -14.53 -2.49
N LYS A 125 -3.36 -14.87 -1.27
CA LYS A 125 -2.92 -16.23 -0.91
C LYS A 125 -4.01 -17.28 -1.11
N ALA A 126 -5.25 -16.95 -0.81
CA ALA A 126 -6.38 -17.86 -1.03
C ALA A 126 -6.69 -18.07 -2.52
N VAL A 127 -6.32 -17.13 -3.40
CA VAL A 127 -6.52 -17.22 -4.85
C VAL A 127 -5.39 -18.02 -5.52
N ILE A 128 -4.15 -17.90 -5.05
CA ILE A 128 -2.98 -18.57 -5.64
C ILE A 128 -2.69 -19.96 -5.06
N ALA A 129 -3.34 -20.35 -3.95
CA ALA A 129 -3.19 -21.66 -3.32
C ALA A 129 -3.93 -22.76 -4.10
#